data_AF-A0A850DDB8-F1
#
_entry.id   AF-A0A850DDB8-F1
#
_cell.length_a   1.000
_cell.length_b   1.000
_cell.length_c   1.000
_cell.angle_alpha   90.00
_cell.angle_beta   90.00
_cell.angle_gamma   90.00
#
_symmetry.space_group_name_H-M   'P 1'
#
loop_
_entity.id
_entity.type
_entity.pdbx_description
1 polymer ?
#
loop_
_entity_poly.entity_id
_entity_poly.type
_entity_poly.pdbx_seq_one_letter_code
_entity_poly.pdbx_strand_id
1 'polypeptide(L)'
;YFKLLLQELGIHLPNWMLGAPGTEPPGVPSGSYRFDLFAALLCLLIAFLLTRGVRSAARFETIAVVVKVAIVLLVITFGVAHIHTGNYTPFAPSGFNGVMQGAALVFFAVFGYDAMSTAAEESIDARRHMPKAILYSLAISMVLYVLACLVLTGMQHYTRINPASGFSSAFESVGQSFLADVIAVGAIVGILTVMFTFMFGVTRVWYSMSRDGLLPAWFARTDPVHHVPTRVTWIVGAVSAVIAGLLPIGEAAQLTNIGILLAFVVVCAAVIVLRYRSPELPRTFRTPGMPVVPLAGIGFSLYLITFLSSTTWIRFAVWFAVGLAVYFGYSRTHSALARR
;
A
#
# COMPACT_ATOMS: atom_id res chain seq x y z
N TYR A 1 0.01 6.02 -15.52
CA TYR A 1 -0.72 5.10 -16.43
C TYR A 1 -1.89 5.74 -17.14
N PHE A 2 -2.94 6.23 -16.45
CA PHE A 2 -4.13 6.78 -17.12
C PHE A 2 -3.83 7.95 -18.08
N LYS A 3 -2.93 8.87 -17.68
CA LYS A 3 -2.46 9.96 -18.54
C LYS A 3 -1.80 9.48 -19.84
N LEU A 4 -1.02 8.39 -19.77
CA LEU A 4 -0.30 7.83 -20.92
C LEU A 4 -1.31 7.29 -21.94
N LEU A 5 -2.30 6.53 -21.48
CA LEU A 5 -3.41 6.04 -22.32
C LEU A 5 -4.23 7.18 -22.95
N LEU A 6 -4.49 8.27 -22.21
CA LEU A 6 -5.20 9.42 -22.77
C LEU A 6 -4.40 10.14 -23.86
N GLN A 7 -3.07 10.22 -23.70
CA GLN A 7 -2.19 10.80 -24.71
C GLN A 7 -2.19 9.97 -25.99
N GLU A 8 -2.15 8.65 -25.89
CA GLU A 8 -2.27 7.74 -27.04
C GLU A 8 -3.63 7.85 -27.75
N LEU A 9 -4.70 8.10 -26.99
CA LEU A 9 -6.04 8.35 -27.53
C LEU A 9 -6.24 9.77 -28.08
N GLY A 10 -5.23 10.64 -28.00
CA GLY A 10 -5.30 12.03 -28.47
C GLY A 10 -6.22 12.94 -27.65
N ILE A 11 -6.59 12.54 -26.44
CA ILE A 11 -7.50 13.31 -25.57
C ILE A 11 -6.68 14.24 -24.67
N HIS A 12 -6.75 15.55 -24.93
CA HIS A 12 -6.12 16.57 -24.10
C HIS A 12 -7.08 17.05 -23.01
N LEU A 13 -6.75 16.76 -21.76
CA LEU A 13 -7.49 17.23 -20.59
C LEU A 13 -6.84 18.48 -19.97
N PRO A 14 -7.60 19.30 -19.23
CA PRO A 14 -7.06 20.45 -18.51
C PRO A 14 -5.96 20.06 -17.51
N ASN A 15 -4.83 20.78 -17.50
CA ASN A 15 -3.70 20.46 -16.62
C ASN A 15 -4.06 20.48 -15.13
N TRP A 16 -5.02 21.30 -14.71
CA TRP A 16 -5.38 21.43 -13.29
C TRP A 16 -5.92 20.14 -12.66
N MET A 17 -6.51 19.23 -13.45
CA MET A 17 -7.15 18.01 -12.96
C MET A 17 -6.28 16.74 -13.08
N LEU A 18 -5.07 16.88 -13.63
CA LEU A 18 -4.23 15.75 -14.06
C LEU A 18 -3.25 15.25 -12.99
N GLY A 19 -3.15 15.92 -11.85
CA GLY A 19 -2.23 15.53 -10.79
C GLY A 19 -2.33 16.43 -9.56
N ALA A 20 -1.70 15.96 -8.48
CA ALA A 20 -1.57 16.71 -7.24
C ALA A 20 -0.62 17.91 -7.41
N PRO A 21 -0.79 18.98 -6.62
CA PRO A 21 0.14 20.12 -6.62
C PRO A 21 1.60 19.69 -6.42
N GLY A 22 2.52 20.21 -7.24
CA GLY A 22 3.95 19.90 -7.15
C GLY A 22 4.37 18.60 -7.84
N THR A 23 3.48 17.98 -8.61
CA THR A 23 3.77 16.76 -9.40
C THR A 23 3.87 17.03 -10.91
N GLU A 24 4.00 18.30 -11.30
CA GLU A 24 4.12 18.71 -12.69
C GLU A 24 5.37 18.08 -13.35
N PRO A 25 5.23 17.48 -14.55
CA PRO A 25 6.38 16.98 -15.29
C PRO A 25 7.22 18.15 -15.85
N PRO A 26 8.50 17.89 -16.20
CA PRO A 26 9.36 18.89 -16.84
C PRO A 26 8.68 19.48 -18.08
N GLY A 27 8.60 20.81 -18.16
CA GLY A 27 7.96 21.53 -19.26
C GLY A 27 6.52 22.00 -19.01
N VAL A 28 5.90 21.62 -17.89
CA VAL A 28 4.60 22.18 -17.45
C VAL A 28 4.85 23.29 -16.40
N PRO A 29 4.18 24.45 -16.49
CA PRO A 29 4.38 25.53 -15.51
C PRO A 29 4.03 25.09 -14.08
N SER A 30 4.88 25.39 -13.11
CA SER A 30 4.63 25.07 -11.70
C SER A 30 3.33 25.71 -11.20
N GLY A 31 2.50 24.94 -10.47
CA GLY A 31 1.18 25.37 -10.01
C GLY A 31 0.07 25.15 -11.02
N SER A 32 0.37 24.54 -12.17
CA SER A 32 -0.64 24.12 -13.15
C SER A 32 -1.45 22.94 -12.63
N TYR A 33 -0.85 22.03 -11.85
CA TYR A 33 -1.55 20.88 -11.27
C TYR A 33 -2.12 21.30 -9.92
N ARG A 34 -3.45 21.17 -9.77
CA ARG A 34 -4.16 21.64 -8.56
C ARG A 34 -4.82 20.51 -7.80
N PHE A 35 -5.35 19.52 -8.52
CA PHE A 35 -6.07 18.42 -7.91
C PHE A 35 -6.04 17.19 -8.84
N ASP A 36 -5.62 16.04 -8.35
CA ASP A 36 -5.74 14.79 -9.10
C ASP A 36 -7.19 14.27 -9.04
N LEU A 37 -7.99 14.75 -10.00
CA LEU A 37 -9.41 14.42 -10.07
C LEU A 37 -9.63 12.94 -10.32
N PHE A 38 -8.75 12.30 -11.09
CA PHE A 38 -8.88 10.88 -11.43
C PHE A 38 -8.61 9.99 -10.22
N ALA A 39 -7.54 10.27 -9.46
CA ALA A 39 -7.26 9.54 -8.23
C ALA A 39 -8.40 9.72 -7.21
N ALA A 40 -8.93 10.94 -7.08
CA ALA A 40 -10.07 11.22 -6.21
C ALA A 40 -11.35 10.48 -6.62
N LEU A 41 -11.71 10.52 -7.90
CA LEU A 41 -12.86 9.78 -8.43
C LEU A 41 -12.70 8.27 -8.26
N LEU A 42 -11.48 7.75 -8.41
CA LEU A 42 -11.17 6.34 -8.19
C LEU A 42 -11.43 5.92 -6.74
N CYS A 43 -10.99 6.73 -5.76
CA CYS A 43 -11.28 6.49 -4.35
C CYS A 43 -12.79 6.45 -4.07
N LEU A 44 -13.56 7.39 -4.63
CA LEU A 44 -15.01 7.44 -4.48
C LEU A 44 -15.72 6.27 -5.18
N LEU A 45 -15.22 5.86 -6.34
CA LEU A 45 -15.72 4.70 -7.07
C LEU A 45 -15.53 3.42 -6.26
N ILE A 46 -14.34 3.19 -5.70
CA ILE A 46 -14.09 2.04 -4.83
C ILE A 46 -14.98 2.09 -3.58
N ALA A 47 -15.16 3.28 -2.98
CA ALA A 47 -16.10 3.48 -1.87
C ALA A 47 -17.50 3.01 -2.25
N PHE A 48 -18.00 3.49 -3.40
CA PHE A 48 -19.31 3.13 -3.91
C PHE A 48 -19.44 1.62 -4.18
N LEU A 49 -18.45 1.00 -4.81
CA LEU A 49 -18.45 -0.45 -5.07
C LEU A 49 -18.49 -1.25 -3.75
N LEU A 50 -17.75 -0.84 -2.73
CA LEU A 50 -17.79 -1.49 -1.42
C LEU A 50 -19.17 -1.38 -0.75
N THR A 51 -19.91 -0.28 -0.97
CA THR A 51 -21.27 -0.15 -0.43
C THR A 51 -22.28 -1.11 -1.07
N ARG A 52 -22.02 -1.62 -2.27
CA ARG A 52 -22.89 -2.57 -2.98
C ARG A 52 -22.69 -4.02 -2.53
N GLY A 53 -21.77 -4.28 -1.60
CA GLY A 53 -21.53 -5.60 -1.02
C GLY A 53 -20.46 -6.42 -1.74
N VAL A 54 -19.83 -7.31 -0.98
CA VAL A 54 -18.54 -7.97 -1.31
C VAL A 54 -18.74 -9.45 -1.69
N ARG A 55 -19.99 -9.88 -1.93
CA ARG A 55 -20.35 -11.32 -2.01
C ARG A 55 -19.67 -12.10 -3.15
N SER A 56 -19.17 -11.43 -4.18
CA SER A 56 -18.41 -12.03 -5.29
C SER A 56 -16.91 -11.71 -5.28
N ALA A 57 -16.42 -10.95 -4.28
CA ALA A 57 -15.08 -10.36 -4.34
C ALA A 57 -13.94 -11.39 -4.32
N ALA A 58 -14.10 -12.53 -3.64
CA ALA A 58 -13.03 -13.53 -3.52
C ALA A 58 -12.60 -14.13 -4.87
N ARG A 59 -13.55 -14.44 -5.76
CA ARG A 59 -13.22 -14.98 -7.11
C ARG A 59 -12.58 -13.91 -7.97
N PHE A 60 -13.11 -12.69 -7.91
CA PHE A 60 -12.57 -11.55 -8.64
C PHE A 60 -11.13 -11.24 -8.21
N GLU A 61 -10.86 -11.22 -6.89
CA GLU A 61 -9.52 -11.03 -6.34
C GLU A 61 -8.56 -12.14 -6.79
N THR A 62 -9.00 -13.40 -6.78
CA THR A 62 -8.16 -14.52 -7.25
C THR A 62 -7.76 -14.34 -8.72
N ILE A 63 -8.73 -14.02 -9.58
CA ILE A 63 -8.48 -13.76 -11.01
C ILE A 63 -7.55 -12.56 -11.16
N ALA A 64 -7.81 -11.47 -10.45
CA ALA A 64 -6.99 -10.26 -10.50
C ALA A 64 -5.54 -10.52 -10.08
N VAL A 65 -5.30 -11.32 -9.04
CA VAL A 65 -3.96 -11.70 -8.60
C VAL A 65 -3.24 -12.50 -9.68
N VAL A 66 -3.89 -13.48 -10.30
CA VAL A 66 -3.31 -14.26 -11.41
C VAL A 66 -2.91 -13.35 -12.56
N VAL A 67 -3.80 -12.43 -12.96
CA VAL A 67 -3.53 -11.45 -14.02
C VAL A 67 -2.33 -10.55 -13.65
N LYS A 68 -2.29 -10.02 -12.43
CA LYS A 68 -1.15 -9.18 -11.97
C LYS A 68 0.17 -9.92 -12.01
N VAL A 69 0.21 -11.15 -11.50
CA VAL A 69 1.43 -11.97 -11.50
C VAL A 69 1.85 -12.28 -12.93
N ALA A 70 0.90 -12.61 -13.83
CA ALA A 70 1.19 -12.84 -15.24
C ALA A 70 1.80 -11.61 -15.92
N ILE A 71 1.27 -10.41 -15.66
CA ILE A 71 1.82 -9.16 -16.20
C ILE A 71 3.25 -8.92 -15.70
N VAL A 72 3.51 -9.15 -14.41
CA VAL A 72 4.87 -9.00 -13.84
C VAL A 72 5.84 -10.01 -14.45
N LEU A 73 5.43 -11.26 -14.64
CA LEU A 73 6.24 -12.27 -15.32
C LEU A 73 6.49 -11.90 -16.78
N LEU A 74 5.49 -11.35 -17.47
CA LEU A 74 5.64 -10.83 -18.83
C LEU A 74 6.67 -9.68 -18.87
N VAL A 75 6.59 -8.73 -17.94
CA VAL A 75 7.58 -7.63 -17.81
C VAL A 75 8.98 -8.20 -17.63
N ILE A 76 9.16 -9.19 -16.75
CA ILE A 76 10.46 -9.78 -16.48
C ILE A 76 10.98 -10.51 -17.72
N THR A 77 10.17 -11.40 -18.31
CA THR A 77 10.60 -12.26 -19.42
C THR A 77 10.92 -11.48 -20.69
N PHE A 78 10.08 -10.53 -21.09
CA PHE A 78 10.32 -9.69 -22.27
C PHE A 78 11.35 -8.59 -22.02
N GLY A 79 11.39 -8.06 -20.81
CA GLY A 79 12.33 -7.00 -20.46
C GLY A 79 13.77 -7.47 -20.37
N VAL A 80 14.03 -8.73 -19.98
CA VAL A 80 15.40 -9.30 -19.96
C VAL A 80 16.09 -9.21 -21.32
N ALA A 81 15.37 -9.40 -22.42
CA ALA A 81 15.92 -9.30 -23.77
C ALA A 81 16.36 -7.88 -24.16
N HIS A 82 15.92 -6.85 -23.43
CA HIS A 82 16.18 -5.44 -23.72
C HIS A 82 17.10 -4.78 -22.67
N ILE A 83 17.77 -5.57 -21.83
CA ILE A 83 18.71 -5.07 -20.83
C ILE A 83 20.00 -4.60 -21.52
N HIS A 84 20.36 -3.35 -21.24
CA HIS A 84 21.67 -2.79 -21.59
C HIS A 84 22.50 -2.66 -20.32
N THR A 85 23.58 -3.44 -20.21
CA THR A 85 24.42 -3.51 -19.00
C THR A 85 25.06 -2.17 -18.62
N GLY A 86 25.25 -1.27 -19.58
CA GLY A 86 25.72 0.10 -19.34
C GLY A 86 24.78 0.95 -18.47
N ASN A 87 23.49 0.59 -18.38
CA ASN A 87 22.54 1.29 -17.52
C ASN A 87 22.78 1.02 -16.02
N TYR A 88 23.49 -0.07 -15.68
CA TYR A 88 23.88 -0.37 -14.30
C TYR A 88 25.12 0.41 -13.84
N THR A 89 25.76 1.19 -14.71
CA THR A 89 26.91 2.00 -14.35
C THR A 89 26.53 3.48 -14.34
N PRO A 90 26.64 4.20 -13.19
CA PRO A 90 27.04 3.71 -11.85
C PRO A 90 25.90 2.97 -11.13
N PHE A 91 26.22 1.87 -10.41
CA PHE A 91 25.21 1.03 -9.73
C PHE A 91 24.59 1.71 -8.51
N ALA A 92 25.40 2.46 -7.75
CA ALA A 92 24.96 3.20 -6.57
C ALA A 92 25.41 4.66 -6.68
N PRO A 93 24.80 5.48 -7.55
CA PRO A 93 25.21 6.87 -7.79
C PRO A 93 25.15 7.72 -6.51
N SER A 94 24.19 7.44 -5.63
CA SER A 94 23.99 8.12 -4.35
C SER A 94 24.65 7.39 -3.16
N GLY A 95 25.50 6.41 -3.44
CA GLY A 95 26.15 5.58 -2.42
C GLY A 95 25.17 4.77 -1.57
N PHE A 96 25.68 4.17 -0.48
CA PHE A 96 24.88 3.33 0.42
C PHE A 96 23.74 4.10 1.10
N ASN A 97 23.94 5.37 1.42
CA ASN A 97 22.91 6.22 2.04
C ASN A 97 21.69 6.37 1.11
N GLY A 98 21.90 6.61 -0.19
CA GLY A 98 20.81 6.65 -1.16
C GLY A 98 20.07 5.31 -1.29
N VAL A 99 20.78 4.19 -1.18
CA VAL A 99 20.15 2.85 -1.16
C VAL A 99 19.24 2.69 0.05
N MET A 100 19.65 3.15 1.24
CA MET A 100 18.83 3.09 2.45
C MET A 100 17.62 4.02 2.40
N GLN A 101 17.76 5.23 1.86
CA GLN A 101 16.63 6.13 1.62
C GLN A 101 15.63 5.53 0.62
N GLY A 102 16.15 4.94 -0.45
CA GLY A 102 15.34 4.19 -1.42
C GLY A 102 14.60 3.04 -0.74
N ALA A 103 15.29 2.22 0.06
CA ALA A 103 14.70 1.12 0.82
C ALA A 103 13.57 1.58 1.75
N ALA A 104 13.76 2.70 2.46
CA ALA A 104 12.74 3.28 3.31
C ALA A 104 11.51 3.78 2.53
N LEU A 105 11.68 4.26 1.29
CA LEU A 105 10.57 4.66 0.41
C LEU A 105 9.86 3.44 -0.21
N VAL A 106 10.61 2.50 -0.80
CA VAL A 106 10.07 1.32 -1.48
C VAL A 106 9.52 0.27 -0.51
N PHE A 107 9.77 0.40 0.79
CA PHE A 107 9.10 -0.40 1.82
C PHE A 107 7.56 -0.40 1.65
N PHE A 108 7.01 0.72 1.15
CA PHE A 108 5.59 0.84 0.79
C PHE A 108 5.11 -0.26 -0.17
N ALA A 109 5.96 -0.69 -1.12
CA ALA A 109 5.59 -1.70 -2.11
C ALA A 109 5.50 -3.12 -1.54
N VAL A 110 6.09 -3.36 -0.36
CA VAL A 110 6.11 -4.68 0.32
C VAL A 110 4.94 -4.80 1.31
N PHE A 111 4.25 -3.70 1.60
CA PHE A 111 3.09 -3.65 2.48
C PHE A 111 1.86 -4.35 1.86
N GLY A 112 1.05 -5.01 2.71
CA GLY A 112 -0.24 -5.60 2.31
C GLY A 112 -0.42 -7.09 2.62
N TYR A 113 0.63 -7.79 3.05
CA TYR A 113 0.51 -9.19 3.47
C TYR A 113 -0.33 -9.37 4.75
N ASP A 114 -0.44 -8.32 5.56
CA ASP A 114 -1.26 -8.24 6.77
C ASP A 114 -2.75 -8.10 6.45
N ALA A 115 -3.13 -7.62 5.26
CA ALA A 115 -4.52 -7.57 4.82
C ALA A 115 -5.18 -8.96 4.86
N MET A 116 -4.42 -10.04 4.61
CA MET A 116 -4.93 -11.40 4.73
C MET A 116 -5.45 -11.71 6.15
N SER A 117 -4.84 -11.13 7.20
CA SER A 117 -5.27 -11.33 8.60
C SER A 117 -6.70 -10.84 8.87
N THR A 118 -7.17 -9.83 8.12
CA THR A 118 -8.54 -9.30 8.26
C THR A 118 -9.61 -10.22 7.65
N ALA A 119 -9.21 -11.10 6.71
CA ALA A 119 -10.07 -12.12 6.12
C ALA A 119 -10.00 -13.46 6.86
N ALA A 120 -9.10 -13.59 7.84
CA ALA A 120 -8.94 -14.81 8.63
C ALA A 120 -10.18 -15.14 9.47
N GLU A 121 -10.98 -14.13 9.85
CA GLU A 121 -12.22 -14.33 10.62
C GLU A 121 -13.27 -15.16 9.88
N GLU A 122 -13.22 -15.19 8.55
CA GLU A 122 -14.20 -15.86 7.68
C GLU A 122 -13.71 -17.21 7.13
N SER A 123 -12.49 -17.63 7.50
CA SER A 123 -11.84 -18.83 6.95
C SER A 123 -11.83 -20.00 7.95
N ILE A 124 -12.39 -21.14 7.53
CA ILE A 124 -12.59 -22.34 8.36
C ILE A 124 -11.26 -22.89 8.95
N ASP A 125 -10.15 -22.80 8.20
CA ASP A 125 -8.81 -23.26 8.63
C ASP A 125 -7.73 -22.17 8.53
N ALA A 126 -8.12 -20.90 8.72
CA ALA A 126 -7.18 -19.77 8.69
C ALA A 126 -6.02 -19.97 9.67
N ARG A 127 -6.27 -20.55 10.85
CA ARG A 127 -5.25 -20.72 11.90
C ARG A 127 -4.02 -21.51 11.45
N ARG A 128 -4.16 -22.48 10.54
CA ARG A 128 -3.05 -23.33 10.07
C ARG A 128 -2.43 -22.82 8.77
N HIS A 129 -3.24 -22.32 7.87
CA HIS A 129 -2.79 -21.93 6.53
C HIS A 129 -2.28 -20.49 6.45
N MET A 130 -2.80 -19.58 7.28
CA MET A 130 -2.44 -18.16 7.23
C MET A 130 -0.94 -17.89 7.40
N PRO A 131 -0.22 -18.48 8.38
CA PRO A 131 1.21 -18.18 8.55
C PRO A 131 2.03 -18.57 7.31
N LYS A 132 1.72 -19.73 6.71
CA LYS A 132 2.39 -20.20 5.49
C LYS A 132 2.03 -19.34 4.29
N ALA A 133 0.77 -18.95 4.15
CA ALA A 133 0.31 -18.08 3.07
C ALA A 133 1.05 -16.73 3.09
N ILE A 134 1.16 -16.09 4.27
CA ILE A 134 1.90 -14.83 4.46
C ILE A 134 3.38 -14.98 4.05
N LEU A 135 4.04 -16.04 4.50
CA LEU A 135 5.44 -16.32 4.18
C LEU A 135 5.65 -16.54 2.68
N TYR A 136 4.84 -17.39 2.05
CA TYR A 136 4.97 -17.68 0.61
C TYR A 136 4.61 -16.48 -0.26
N SER A 137 3.53 -15.75 0.07
CA SER A 137 3.15 -14.57 -0.71
C SER A 137 4.24 -13.51 -0.68
N LEU A 138 4.80 -13.24 0.50
CA LEU A 138 5.86 -12.25 0.67
C LEU A 138 7.16 -12.67 -0.03
N ALA A 139 7.55 -13.95 0.07
CA ALA A 139 8.75 -14.44 -0.59
C ALA A 139 8.64 -14.37 -2.12
N ILE A 140 7.51 -14.83 -2.68
CA ILE A 140 7.25 -14.79 -4.13
C ILE A 140 7.21 -13.33 -4.62
N SER A 141 6.47 -12.45 -3.92
CA SER A 141 6.39 -11.04 -4.31
C SER A 141 7.75 -10.35 -4.25
N MET A 142 8.58 -10.67 -3.25
CA MET A 142 9.91 -10.07 -3.13
C MET A 142 10.85 -10.50 -4.25
N VAL A 143 10.84 -11.78 -4.64
CA VAL A 143 11.62 -12.27 -5.79
C VAL A 143 11.19 -11.58 -7.07
N LEU A 144 9.87 -11.53 -7.34
CA LEU A 144 9.34 -10.85 -8.52
C LEU A 144 9.69 -9.36 -8.52
N TYR A 145 9.66 -8.71 -7.35
CA TYR A 145 9.96 -7.30 -7.23
C TYR A 145 11.44 -7.01 -7.54
N VAL A 146 12.37 -7.78 -6.99
CA VAL A 146 13.81 -7.64 -7.28
C VAL A 146 14.09 -7.87 -8.76
N LEU A 147 13.51 -8.92 -9.35
CA LEU A 147 13.67 -9.21 -10.79
C LEU A 147 13.14 -8.07 -11.66
N ALA A 148 11.95 -7.55 -11.35
CA ALA A 148 11.36 -6.46 -12.10
C ALA A 148 12.18 -5.16 -11.98
N CYS A 149 12.73 -4.86 -10.79
CA CYS A 149 13.63 -3.71 -10.59
C CYS A 149 14.94 -3.84 -11.37
N LEU A 150 15.54 -5.03 -11.40
CA LEU A 150 16.75 -5.29 -12.19
C LEU A 150 16.48 -5.11 -13.68
N VAL A 151 15.35 -5.63 -14.17
CA VAL A 151 14.92 -5.48 -15.57
C VAL A 151 14.67 -4.01 -15.91
N LEU A 152 13.92 -3.28 -15.08
CA LEU A 152 13.59 -1.88 -15.33
C LEU A 152 14.85 -1.00 -15.40
N THR A 153 15.73 -1.12 -14.42
CA THR A 153 16.99 -0.35 -14.39
C THR A 153 17.99 -0.84 -15.43
N GLY A 154 17.85 -2.07 -15.93
CA GLY A 154 18.61 -2.59 -17.07
C GLY A 154 18.10 -2.05 -18.42
N MET A 155 16.79 -1.85 -18.58
CA MET A 155 16.19 -1.31 -19.81
C MET A 155 16.39 0.20 -19.93
N GLN A 156 16.31 0.94 -18.82
CA GLN A 156 16.45 2.40 -18.81
C GLN A 156 17.42 2.88 -17.74
N HIS A 157 18.28 3.83 -18.11
CA HIS A 157 19.13 4.53 -17.16
C HIS A 157 18.29 5.23 -16.09
N TYR A 158 18.70 5.15 -14.82
CA TYR A 158 17.90 5.56 -13.66
C TYR A 158 17.38 7.01 -13.71
N THR A 159 18.07 7.91 -14.42
CA THR A 159 17.68 9.31 -14.60
C THR A 159 16.51 9.53 -15.56
N ARG A 160 16.18 8.54 -16.38
CA ARG A 160 15.11 8.62 -17.41
C ARG A 160 13.87 7.82 -17.05
N ILE A 161 13.89 7.09 -15.93
CA ILE A 161 12.74 6.30 -15.48
C ILE A 161 11.61 7.26 -15.09
N ASN A 162 10.44 7.09 -15.71
CA ASN A 162 9.26 7.88 -15.39
C ASN A 162 8.69 7.48 -14.01
N PRO A 163 8.57 8.40 -13.04
CA PRO A 163 8.05 8.08 -11.71
C PRO A 163 6.60 7.58 -11.67
N ALA A 164 5.77 7.95 -12.66
CA ALA A 164 4.33 7.66 -12.69
C ALA A 164 3.97 6.42 -13.52
N SER A 165 4.88 5.95 -14.38
CA SER A 165 4.61 4.85 -15.33
C SER A 165 5.87 4.12 -15.77
N GLY A 166 6.80 3.87 -14.83
CA GLY A 166 8.14 3.36 -15.13
C GLY A 166 8.18 2.16 -16.06
N PHE A 167 7.39 1.11 -15.80
CA PHE A 167 7.40 -0.09 -16.63
C PHE A 167 6.83 0.14 -18.04
N SER A 168 5.67 0.79 -18.18
CA SER A 168 5.09 1.02 -19.50
C SER A 168 5.98 1.95 -20.34
N SER A 169 6.53 3.02 -19.74
CA SER A 169 7.46 3.91 -20.46
C SER A 169 8.78 3.22 -20.85
N ALA A 170 9.22 2.22 -20.09
CA ALA A 170 10.40 1.44 -20.45
C ALA A 170 10.17 0.62 -21.72
N PHE A 171 9.02 -0.07 -21.84
CA PHE A 171 8.66 -0.81 -23.04
C PHE A 171 8.37 0.08 -24.24
N GLU A 172 7.75 1.24 -24.02
CA GLU A 172 7.54 2.25 -25.06
C GLU A 172 8.89 2.74 -25.64
N SER A 173 9.88 2.98 -24.78
CA SER A 173 11.21 3.47 -25.21
C SER A 173 12.00 2.49 -26.06
N VAL A 174 11.66 1.19 -26.02
CA VAL A 174 12.28 0.14 -26.85
C VAL A 174 11.41 -0.25 -28.05
N GLY A 175 10.36 0.53 -28.35
CA GLY A 175 9.48 0.33 -29.49
C GLY A 175 8.39 -0.73 -29.29
N GLN A 176 8.16 -1.19 -28.05
CA GLN A 176 7.16 -2.21 -27.71
C GLN A 176 5.87 -1.58 -27.18
N SER A 177 5.24 -0.69 -27.96
CA SER A 177 4.05 0.08 -27.54
C SER A 177 2.88 -0.82 -27.12
N PHE A 178 2.57 -1.88 -27.89
CA PHE A 178 1.51 -2.82 -27.51
C PHE A 178 1.74 -3.44 -26.12
N LEU A 179 2.99 -3.76 -25.79
CA LEU A 179 3.33 -4.32 -24.49
C LEU A 179 3.21 -3.27 -23.38
N ALA A 180 3.61 -2.03 -23.67
CA ALA A 180 3.43 -0.90 -22.77
C ALA A 180 1.95 -0.70 -22.40
N ASP A 181 1.04 -0.79 -23.36
CA ASP A 181 -0.42 -0.65 -23.17
C ASP A 181 -0.98 -1.75 -22.28
N VAL A 182 -0.61 -3.01 -22.57
CA VAL A 182 -1.02 -4.18 -21.78
C VAL A 182 -0.56 -4.04 -20.33
N ILE A 183 0.69 -3.60 -20.13
CA ILE A 183 1.24 -3.34 -18.79
C ILE A 183 0.51 -2.19 -18.11
N ALA A 184 0.20 -1.10 -18.83
CA ALA A 184 -0.49 0.06 -18.28
C ALA A 184 -1.92 -0.27 -17.82
N VAL A 185 -2.69 -0.94 -18.67
CA VAL A 185 -4.05 -1.41 -18.34
C VAL A 185 -3.99 -2.39 -17.17
N GLY A 186 -3.06 -3.34 -17.23
CA GLY A 186 -2.82 -4.32 -16.18
C GLY A 186 -2.47 -3.68 -14.83
N ALA A 187 -1.64 -2.65 -14.83
CA ALA A 187 -1.28 -1.88 -13.64
C ALA A 187 -2.50 -1.15 -13.05
N ILE A 188 -3.37 -0.56 -13.88
CA ILE A 188 -4.59 0.11 -13.42
C ILE A 188 -5.53 -0.89 -12.72
N VAL A 189 -5.78 -2.05 -13.33
CA VAL A 189 -6.57 -3.13 -12.72
C VAL A 189 -5.91 -3.62 -11.42
N GLY A 190 -4.57 -3.70 -11.42
CA GLY A 190 -3.77 -4.09 -10.28
C GLY A 190 -3.91 -3.13 -9.09
N ILE A 191 -3.89 -1.83 -9.35
CA ILE A 191 -4.05 -0.77 -8.34
C ILE A 191 -5.48 -0.76 -7.79
N LEU A 192 -6.50 -0.90 -8.65
CA LEU A 192 -7.92 -0.93 -8.25
C LEU A 192 -8.21 -1.98 -7.18
N THR A 193 -7.65 -3.18 -7.34
CA THR A 193 -7.84 -4.32 -6.42
C THR A 193 -7.06 -4.14 -5.11
N VAL A 194 -5.88 -3.53 -5.16
CA VAL A 194 -5.16 -3.12 -3.94
C VAL A 194 -5.95 -2.06 -3.16
N MET A 195 -6.48 -1.05 -3.85
CA MET A 195 -7.33 -0.02 -3.24
C MET A 195 -8.57 -0.63 -2.59
N PHE A 196 -9.25 -1.54 -3.31
CA PHE A 196 -10.41 -2.27 -2.78
C PHE A 196 -10.06 -3.03 -1.49
N THR A 197 -8.96 -3.79 -1.50
CA THR A 197 -8.49 -4.58 -0.35
C THR A 197 -8.19 -3.70 0.88
N PHE A 198 -7.46 -2.59 0.71
CA PHE A 198 -7.12 -1.72 1.83
C PHE A 198 -8.31 -0.92 2.36
N MET A 199 -9.18 -0.46 1.45
CA MET A 199 -10.38 0.26 1.84
C MET A 199 -11.38 -0.64 2.56
N PHE A 200 -11.46 -1.91 2.15
CA PHE A 200 -12.17 -2.93 2.89
C PHE A 200 -11.55 -3.17 4.27
N GLY A 201 -10.23 -3.34 4.35
CA GLY A 201 -9.51 -3.57 5.62
C GLY A 201 -9.75 -2.46 6.65
N VAL A 202 -9.60 -1.18 6.26
CA VAL A 202 -9.83 -0.06 7.18
C VAL A 202 -11.27 0.02 7.66
N THR A 203 -12.25 -0.30 6.81
CA THR A 203 -13.67 -0.31 7.24
C THR A 203 -13.94 -1.36 8.32
N ARG A 204 -13.28 -2.52 8.26
CA ARG A 204 -13.38 -3.57 9.29
C ARG A 204 -12.72 -3.15 10.59
N VAL A 205 -11.52 -2.57 10.54
CA VAL A 205 -10.80 -2.10 11.73
C VAL A 205 -11.59 -1.01 12.44
N TRP A 206 -12.15 -0.04 11.71
CA TRP A 206 -13.00 0.98 12.32
C TRP A 206 -14.30 0.40 12.90
N TYR A 207 -14.90 -0.58 12.22
CA TYR A 207 -16.07 -1.27 12.74
C TYR A 207 -15.78 -2.01 14.05
N SER A 208 -14.67 -2.77 14.13
CA SER A 208 -14.29 -3.47 15.36
C SER A 208 -13.92 -2.51 16.49
N MET A 209 -13.18 -1.42 16.19
CA MET A 209 -12.88 -0.37 17.17
C MET A 209 -14.13 0.32 17.72
N SER A 210 -15.12 0.59 16.85
CA SER A 210 -16.41 1.17 17.27
C SER A 210 -17.22 0.18 18.11
N ARG A 211 -17.23 -1.10 17.73
CA ARG A 211 -17.87 -2.18 18.52
C ARG A 211 -17.25 -2.32 19.90
N ASP A 212 -15.94 -2.15 20.01
CA ASP A 212 -15.20 -2.27 21.28
C ASP A 212 -15.29 -0.98 22.14
N GLY A 213 -16.00 0.05 21.67
CA GLY A 213 -16.24 1.30 22.39
C GLY A 213 -15.09 2.31 22.32
N LEU A 214 -14.07 2.06 21.50
CA LEU A 214 -12.95 2.98 21.30
C LEU A 214 -13.32 4.16 20.39
N LEU A 215 -14.31 3.97 19.51
CA LEU A 215 -14.90 5.00 18.64
C LEU A 215 -16.42 5.09 18.87
N PRO A 216 -17.06 6.22 18.55
CA PRO A 216 -18.51 6.38 18.68
C PRO A 216 -19.31 5.25 18.02
N ALA A 217 -20.30 4.71 18.73
CA ALA A 217 -21.15 3.60 18.24
C ALA A 217 -21.92 3.92 16.94
N TRP A 218 -21.98 5.20 16.56
CA TRP A 218 -22.53 5.65 15.28
C TRP A 218 -21.80 5.04 14.07
N PHE A 219 -20.50 4.74 14.20
CA PHE A 219 -19.68 4.10 13.16
C PHE A 219 -19.97 2.60 13.01
N ALA A 220 -20.47 1.93 14.05
CA ALA A 220 -20.82 0.51 14.03
C ALA A 220 -22.18 0.21 13.37
N ARG A 221 -22.96 1.22 12.93
CA ARG A 221 -24.22 0.97 12.22
C ARG A 221 -23.97 0.51 10.78
N THR A 222 -24.42 -0.69 10.46
CA THR A 222 -24.38 -1.27 9.12
C THR A 222 -25.67 -1.03 8.35
N ASP A 223 -25.58 -1.06 7.02
CA ASP A 223 -26.74 -1.00 6.13
C ASP A 223 -27.63 -2.25 6.31
N PRO A 224 -28.97 -2.11 6.39
CA PRO A 224 -29.86 -3.24 6.64
C PRO A 224 -29.97 -4.22 5.45
N VAL A 225 -29.62 -3.82 4.23
CA VAL A 225 -29.74 -4.66 3.03
C VAL A 225 -28.41 -5.36 2.69
N HIS A 226 -27.31 -4.61 2.72
CA HIS A 226 -25.99 -5.12 2.31
C HIS A 226 -25.11 -5.52 3.50
N HIS A 227 -25.50 -5.20 4.74
CA HIS A 227 -24.77 -5.48 5.98
C HIS A 227 -23.33 -4.96 6.01
N VAL A 228 -23.05 -3.89 5.24
CA VAL A 228 -21.75 -3.21 5.19
C VAL A 228 -21.78 -1.90 5.98
N PRO A 229 -20.66 -1.44 6.56
CA PRO A 229 -20.57 -0.17 7.26
C PRO A 229 -20.46 0.99 6.25
N THR A 230 -21.56 1.32 5.56
CA THR A 230 -21.62 2.31 4.47
C THR A 230 -21.10 3.68 4.88
N ARG A 231 -21.37 4.11 6.11
CA ARG A 231 -20.94 5.42 6.64
C ARG A 231 -19.42 5.51 6.73
N VAL A 232 -18.80 4.51 7.34
CA VAL A 232 -17.34 4.39 7.43
C VAL A 232 -16.73 4.38 6.03
N THR A 233 -17.32 3.60 5.12
CA THR A 233 -16.85 3.47 3.74
C THR A 233 -16.83 4.81 3.01
N TRP A 234 -17.91 5.61 3.11
CA TRP A 234 -17.95 6.94 2.49
C TRP A 234 -16.99 7.94 3.14
N ILE A 235 -16.83 7.92 4.47
CA ILE A 235 -15.89 8.81 5.16
C ILE A 235 -14.46 8.49 4.74
N VAL A 236 -14.08 7.21 4.78
CA VAL A 236 -12.77 6.75 4.31
C VAL A 236 -12.58 7.13 2.84
N GLY A 237 -13.58 6.90 1.99
CA GLY A 237 -13.50 7.23 0.57
C GLY A 237 -13.32 8.71 0.28
N ALA A 238 -14.05 9.56 0.99
CA ALA A 238 -13.93 11.00 0.87
C ALA A 238 -12.57 11.49 1.37
N VAL A 239 -12.11 11.02 2.53
CA VAL A 239 -10.78 11.37 3.07
C VAL A 239 -9.66 10.89 2.14
N SER A 240 -9.74 9.65 1.65
CA SER A 240 -8.80 9.12 0.67
C SER A 240 -8.82 9.90 -0.64
N ALA A 241 -9.99 10.32 -1.12
CA ALA A 241 -10.11 11.12 -2.34
C ALA A 241 -9.46 12.50 -2.19
N VAL A 242 -9.62 13.16 -1.03
CA VAL A 242 -8.96 14.44 -0.73
C VAL A 242 -7.45 14.26 -0.64
N ILE A 243 -6.98 13.23 0.05
CA ILE A 243 -5.55 12.91 0.17
C ILE A 243 -4.96 12.61 -1.21
N ALA A 244 -5.57 11.72 -1.98
CA ALA A 244 -5.10 11.32 -3.30
C ALA A 244 -5.13 12.48 -4.30
N GLY A 245 -6.11 13.39 -4.18
CA GLY A 245 -6.21 14.57 -5.03
C GLY A 245 -5.18 15.65 -4.72
N LEU A 246 -4.76 15.80 -3.45
CA LEU A 246 -3.94 16.95 -3.01
C LEU A 246 -2.48 16.60 -2.68
N LEU A 247 -2.17 15.34 -2.37
CA LEU A 247 -0.84 14.95 -1.90
C LEU A 247 -0.08 14.15 -2.98
N PRO A 248 1.19 14.51 -3.25
CA PRO A 248 2.07 13.68 -4.06
C PRO A 248 2.20 12.27 -3.49
N ILE A 249 2.27 11.27 -4.37
CA ILE A 249 2.37 9.85 -3.97
C ILE A 249 3.58 9.57 -3.07
N GLY A 250 4.70 10.28 -3.26
CA GLY A 250 5.89 10.14 -2.43
C GLY A 250 5.64 10.56 -0.97
N GLU A 251 4.91 11.65 -0.76
CA GLU A 251 4.54 12.13 0.58
C GLU A 251 3.56 11.17 1.27
N ALA A 252 2.57 10.67 0.51
CA ALA A 252 1.63 9.65 0.99
C ALA A 252 2.35 8.33 1.35
N ALA A 253 3.32 7.91 0.55
CA ALA A 253 4.13 6.72 0.82
C ALA A 253 4.99 6.87 2.09
N GLN A 254 5.66 8.01 2.28
CA GLN A 254 6.44 8.28 3.50
C GLN A 254 5.58 8.26 4.76
N LEU A 255 4.39 8.87 4.72
CA LEU A 255 3.43 8.86 5.83
C LEU A 255 2.91 7.46 6.15
N THR A 256 2.71 6.65 5.12
CA THR A 256 2.27 5.26 5.29
C THR A 256 3.39 4.42 5.91
N ASN A 257 4.63 4.61 5.45
CA ASN A 257 5.79 3.84 5.92
C ASN A 257 6.09 4.07 7.40
N ILE A 258 6.07 5.32 7.89
CA ILE A 258 6.31 5.57 9.33
C ILE A 258 5.28 4.84 10.20
N GLY A 259 4.00 4.86 9.80
CA GLY A 259 2.92 4.20 10.54
C GLY A 259 3.09 2.68 10.58
N ILE A 260 3.38 2.07 9.43
CA ILE A 260 3.55 0.61 9.32
C ILE A 260 4.81 0.14 10.07
N LEU A 261 5.94 0.84 9.91
CA LEU A 261 7.18 0.47 10.58
C LEU A 261 7.02 0.53 12.11
N LEU A 262 6.32 1.54 12.63
CA LEU A 262 5.99 1.61 14.06
C LEU A 262 5.02 0.51 14.50
N ALA A 263 4.00 0.20 13.69
CA ALA A 263 3.13 -0.94 13.95
C ALA A 263 3.92 -2.26 14.00
N PHE A 264 4.92 -2.44 13.14
CA PHE A 264 5.79 -3.62 13.15
C PHE A 264 6.67 -3.69 14.40
N VAL A 265 7.19 -2.56 14.88
CA VAL A 265 7.90 -2.50 16.17
C VAL A 265 6.99 -3.00 17.29
N VAL A 266 5.74 -2.52 17.34
CA VAL A 266 4.75 -2.93 18.34
C VAL A 266 4.42 -4.42 18.21
N VAL A 267 4.18 -4.94 17.01
CA VAL A 267 3.88 -6.35 16.77
C VAL A 267 5.06 -7.25 17.16
N CYS A 268 6.29 -6.89 16.78
CA CYS A 268 7.48 -7.65 17.15
C CYS A 268 7.69 -7.66 18.67
N ALA A 269 7.51 -6.52 19.33
CA ALA A 269 7.58 -6.43 20.79
C ALA A 269 6.47 -7.27 21.45
N ALA A 270 5.24 -7.23 20.92
CA ALA A 270 4.12 -8.02 21.41
C ALA A 270 4.38 -9.52 21.30
N VAL A 271 5.02 -10.00 20.22
CA VAL A 271 5.41 -11.41 20.06
C VAL A 271 6.43 -11.82 21.14
N ILE A 272 7.41 -10.97 21.46
CA ILE A 272 8.35 -11.21 22.57
C ILE A 272 7.59 -11.27 23.90
N VAL A 273 6.77 -10.26 24.20
CA VAL A 273 6.01 -10.20 25.46
C VAL A 273 5.09 -11.42 25.63
N LEU A 274 4.33 -11.78 24.59
CA LEU A 274 3.41 -12.91 24.61
C LEU A 274 4.13 -14.26 24.73
N ARG A 275 5.38 -14.35 24.26
CA ARG A 275 6.21 -15.56 24.42
C ARG A 275 6.57 -15.81 25.88
N TYR A 276 6.90 -14.76 26.63
CA TYR A 276 7.36 -14.88 28.02
C TYR A 276 6.22 -14.77 29.05
N ARG A 277 5.20 -13.93 28.82
CA ARG A 277 4.08 -13.75 29.77
C ARG A 277 2.97 -14.80 29.66
N SER A 278 2.79 -15.41 28.48
CA SER A 278 1.71 -16.37 28.25
C SER A 278 2.22 -17.60 27.50
N PRO A 279 3.14 -18.38 28.10
CA PRO A 279 3.78 -19.51 27.42
C PRO A 279 2.79 -20.63 27.04
N GLU A 280 1.72 -20.82 27.82
CA GLU A 280 0.74 -21.90 27.65
C GLU A 280 -0.21 -21.74 26.46
N LEU A 281 -0.24 -20.56 25.81
CA LEU A 281 -1.14 -20.34 24.69
C LEU A 281 -0.84 -21.29 23.52
N PRO A 282 -1.86 -21.95 22.94
CA PRO A 282 -1.67 -22.80 21.77
C PRO A 282 -1.25 -21.95 20.57
N ARG A 283 -0.12 -22.31 19.95
CA ARG A 283 0.47 -21.58 18.83
C ARG A 283 0.62 -22.50 17.63
N THR A 284 -0.15 -22.25 16.57
CA THR A 284 -0.09 -23.02 15.31
C THR A 284 1.20 -22.76 14.55
N PHE A 285 1.78 -21.56 14.69
CA PHE A 285 3.08 -21.19 14.16
C PHE A 285 3.94 -20.58 15.27
N ARG A 286 5.23 -20.92 15.28
CA ARG A 286 6.23 -20.37 16.20
C ARG A 286 7.33 -19.74 15.37
N THR A 287 7.62 -18.48 15.63
CA THR A 287 8.73 -17.76 14.99
C THR A 287 10.05 -18.46 15.32
N PRO A 288 10.85 -18.86 14.31
CA PRO A 288 12.18 -19.41 14.56
C PRO A 288 13.11 -18.32 15.13
N GLY A 289 14.15 -18.72 15.86
CA GLY A 289 15.18 -17.79 16.34
C GLY A 289 14.71 -16.75 17.36
N MET A 290 13.74 -17.10 18.22
CA MET A 290 13.33 -16.23 19.33
C MET A 290 14.47 -16.03 20.34
N PRO A 291 14.69 -14.82 20.88
CA PRO A 291 14.03 -13.53 20.55
C PRO A 291 14.75 -12.74 19.44
N VAL A 292 15.82 -13.29 18.85
CA VAL A 292 16.67 -12.61 17.86
C VAL A 292 15.89 -12.13 16.63
N VAL A 293 14.98 -12.95 16.08
CA VAL A 293 14.23 -12.57 14.88
C VAL A 293 13.31 -11.35 15.12
N PRO A 294 12.44 -11.32 16.16
CA PRO A 294 11.69 -10.11 16.47
C PRO A 294 12.56 -8.91 16.83
N LEU A 295 13.69 -9.10 17.52
CA LEU A 295 14.62 -8.01 17.83
C LEU A 295 15.25 -7.42 16.56
N ALA A 296 15.63 -8.27 15.60
CA ALA A 296 16.09 -7.81 14.29
C ALA A 296 14.99 -7.04 13.54
N GLY A 297 13.74 -7.52 13.61
CA GLY A 297 12.58 -6.80 13.06
C GLY A 297 12.39 -5.40 13.64
N ILE A 298 12.52 -5.26 14.97
CA ILE A 298 12.50 -3.96 15.66
C ILE A 298 13.69 -3.11 15.19
N GLY A 299 14.90 -3.66 15.16
CA GLY A 299 16.12 -2.96 14.77
C GLY A 299 16.06 -2.41 13.34
N PHE A 300 15.69 -3.25 12.36
CA PHE A 300 15.53 -2.82 10.96
C PHE A 300 14.41 -1.80 10.79
N SER A 301 13.29 -1.96 11.51
CA SER A 301 12.17 -1.02 11.41
C SER A 301 12.56 0.36 11.96
N LEU A 302 13.18 0.40 13.15
CA LEU A 302 13.69 1.64 13.74
C LEU A 302 14.77 2.27 12.86
N TYR A 303 15.64 1.45 12.27
CA TYR A 303 16.68 1.93 11.35
C TYR A 303 16.09 2.57 10.10
N LEU A 304 15.10 1.96 9.44
CA LEU A 304 14.47 2.56 8.25
C LEU A 304 13.70 3.85 8.57
N ILE A 305 13.12 3.95 9.76
CA ILE A 305 12.43 5.18 10.20
C ILE A 305 13.39 6.38 10.24
N THR A 306 14.69 6.19 10.53
CA THR A 306 15.65 7.31 10.59
C THR A 306 15.94 7.93 9.22
N PHE A 307 15.64 7.23 8.12
CA PHE A 307 15.80 7.73 6.75
C PHE A 307 14.55 8.46 6.22
N LEU A 308 13.47 8.51 6.99
CA LEU A 308 12.27 9.27 6.62
C LEU A 308 12.45 10.77 6.89
N SER A 309 11.73 11.60 6.13
CA SER A 309 11.88 13.06 6.25
C SER A 309 11.42 13.59 7.61
N SER A 310 12.04 14.68 8.08
CA SER A 310 11.64 15.34 9.34
C SER A 310 10.18 15.81 9.31
N THR A 311 9.67 16.19 8.12
CA THR A 311 8.26 16.54 7.93
C THR A 311 7.33 15.35 8.21
N THR A 312 7.75 14.13 7.85
CA THR A 312 7.00 12.90 8.14
C THR A 312 6.85 12.67 9.64
N TRP A 313 7.91 12.91 10.41
CA TRP A 313 7.88 12.83 11.87
C TRP A 313 6.92 13.82 12.51
N ILE A 314 6.91 15.08 12.05
CA ILE A 314 5.99 16.09 12.57
C ILE A 314 4.54 15.68 12.29
N ARG A 315 4.22 15.28 11.05
CA ARG A 315 2.87 14.84 10.68
C ARG A 315 2.43 13.62 11.49
N PHE A 316 3.32 12.66 11.71
CA PHE A 316 3.07 11.50 12.56
C PHE A 316 2.82 11.90 14.01
N ALA A 317 3.66 12.77 14.60
CA ALA A 317 3.52 13.22 15.98
C ALA A 317 2.19 13.98 16.20
N VAL A 318 1.79 14.83 15.25
CA VAL A 318 0.49 15.51 15.27
C VAL A 318 -0.66 14.49 15.24
N TRP A 319 -0.62 13.52 14.32
CA TRP A 319 -1.65 12.49 14.24
C TRP A 319 -1.72 11.62 15.50
N PHE A 320 -0.57 11.26 16.06
CA PHE A 320 -0.47 10.53 17.31
C PHE A 320 -1.06 11.32 18.48
N ALA A 321 -0.77 12.62 18.57
CA ALA A 321 -1.35 13.51 19.57
C ALA A 321 -2.87 13.61 19.44
N VAL A 322 -3.41 13.68 18.22
CA VAL A 322 -4.86 13.62 17.98
C VAL A 322 -5.43 12.28 18.48
N GLY A 323 -4.76 11.17 18.17
CA GLY A 323 -5.15 9.84 18.67
C GLY A 323 -5.19 9.76 20.20
N LEU A 324 -4.18 10.31 20.88
CA LEU A 324 -4.15 10.40 22.34
C LEU A 324 -5.27 11.29 22.88
N ALA A 325 -5.55 12.43 22.25
CA ALA A 325 -6.63 13.32 22.65
C ALA A 325 -7.99 12.61 22.55
N VAL A 326 -8.24 11.86 21.47
CA VAL A 326 -9.45 11.03 21.33
C VAL A 326 -9.49 9.93 22.39
N TYR A 327 -8.35 9.27 22.64
CA TYR A 327 -8.27 8.20 23.63
C TYR A 327 -8.59 8.69 25.06
N PHE A 328 -7.95 9.78 25.49
CA PHE A 328 -8.17 10.34 26.83
C PHE A 328 -9.51 11.08 26.96
N GLY A 329 -9.99 11.70 25.89
CA GLY A 329 -11.26 12.45 25.89
C GLY A 329 -12.50 11.57 25.75
N TYR A 330 -12.44 10.48 24.99
CA TYR A 330 -13.59 9.64 24.66
C TYR A 330 -13.37 8.16 24.98
N SER A 331 -12.32 7.54 24.42
CA SER A 331 -12.19 6.08 24.43
C SER A 331 -12.00 5.50 25.84
N ARG A 332 -11.29 6.17 26.74
CA ARG A 332 -11.05 5.70 28.11
C ARG A 332 -12.33 5.52 28.91
N THR A 333 -13.34 6.37 28.69
CA THR A 333 -14.61 6.33 29.45
C THR A 333 -15.66 5.41 28.81
N HIS A 334 -15.53 5.14 27.51
CA HIS A 334 -16.50 4.34 26.73
C HIS A 334 -16.00 2.93 26.35
N SER A 335 -14.72 2.63 26.58
CA SER A 335 -14.14 1.32 26.27
C SER A 335 -14.86 0.20 27.02
N ALA A 336 -15.39 -0.76 26.26
CA ALA A 336 -16.10 -1.92 26.82
C ALA A 336 -15.13 -3.02 27.30
N LEU A 337 -13.83 -2.84 27.06
CA LEU A 337 -12.79 -3.84 27.34
C LEU A 337 -12.58 -4.10 28.84
N ALA A 338 -12.91 -3.12 29.70
CA ALA A 338 -12.88 -3.28 31.16
C ALA A 338 -14.20 -3.81 31.75
N ARG A 339 -15.26 -3.96 30.94
CA ARG A 339 -16.56 -4.50 31.36
C ARG A 339 -16.77 -5.97 30.96
N ARG A 340 -15.78 -6.60 30.32
CA ARG A 340 -15.76 -8.02 29.94
C ARG A 340 -14.73 -8.76 30.76
#